data_AF-A0A382GXZ8-F1
#
_entry.id   AF-A0A382GXZ8-F1
#
_cell.length_a   1.000
_cell.length_b   1.000
_cell.length_c   1.000
_cell.angle_alpha   90.00
_cell.angle_beta   90.00
_cell.angle_gamma   90.00
#
_symmetry.space_group_name_H-M   'P 1'
#
loop_
_entity.id
_entity.type
_entity.pdbx_description
1 polymer ?
#
loop_
_entity_poly.entity_id
_entity_poly.type
_entity_poly.pdbx_seq_one_letter_code
_entity_poly.pdbx_strand_id
1 'polypeptide(L)'
;MTCKFIDLPPALSTLIQFFVEGANALSHLSAVTETINRMKTLLHADAPRGMANRGFTLIELLVVIAIIAILASLLLPALGKAKAKAHQISCLNNYRQLQVCWHMYVDDNDGNLPHNASLSGSSRDGWAATKQTWIVGNAWSDTNADNIRNGVLFKYNDSVKIYKCPSDTSTVRDRGKIPRFRSVAMNMHMNHIPLPSDRTSWHKYSEIVDPPPSEAFVFIDEHEGSIDN
;
A
#
# COMPACT_ATOMS: atom_id res chain seq x y z
N MET A 1 -10.56 -10.10 20.26
CA MET A 1 -10.79 -11.51 19.87
C MET A 1 -11.25 -11.52 18.42
N THR A 2 -10.32 -11.60 17.48
CA THR A 2 -10.61 -11.77 16.06
C THR A 2 -10.15 -13.16 15.65
N CYS A 3 -11.09 -13.92 15.08
CA CYS A 3 -10.93 -15.32 14.76
C CYS A 3 -9.92 -15.49 13.63
N LYS A 4 -8.97 -16.42 13.81
CA LYS A 4 -8.02 -16.87 12.79
C LYS A 4 -8.78 -17.53 11.64
N PHE A 5 -8.70 -16.98 10.43
CA PHE A 5 -8.89 -17.75 9.20
C PHE A 5 -7.58 -18.46 8.89
N ILE A 6 -7.50 -19.73 9.28
CA ILE A 6 -6.45 -20.67 8.88
C ILE A 6 -6.98 -21.45 7.67
N ASP A 7 -6.16 -21.49 6.62
CA ASP A 7 -6.12 -22.43 5.50
C ASP A 7 -7.39 -22.66 4.67
N LEU A 8 -7.74 -21.66 3.85
CA LEU A 8 -8.66 -21.84 2.72
C LEU A 8 -7.86 -21.83 1.40
N PRO A 9 -8.09 -22.79 0.48
CA PRO A 9 -7.43 -22.79 -0.82
C PRO A 9 -7.72 -21.49 -1.59
N PRO A 10 -6.79 -20.98 -2.42
CA PRO A 10 -6.91 -19.66 -3.07
C PRO A 10 -8.19 -19.48 -3.89
N ALA A 11 -8.76 -20.58 -4.43
CA ALA A 11 -10.06 -20.55 -5.11
C ALA A 11 -11.24 -20.17 -4.20
N LEU A 12 -11.19 -20.54 -2.92
CA LEU A 12 -12.25 -20.29 -1.94
C LEU A 12 -12.15 -18.88 -1.34
N SER A 13 -10.93 -18.32 -1.23
CA SER A 13 -10.72 -16.91 -0.89
C SER A 13 -11.29 -15.97 -1.96
N THR A 14 -11.05 -16.27 -3.24
CA THR A 14 -11.61 -15.49 -4.36
C THR A 14 -13.14 -15.58 -4.42
N LEU A 15 -13.72 -16.75 -4.11
CA LEU A 15 -15.18 -16.94 -4.03
C LEU A 15 -15.80 -16.17 -2.86
N ILE A 16 -15.16 -16.16 -1.68
CA ILE A 16 -15.61 -15.35 -0.54
C ILE A 16 -15.49 -13.86 -0.85
N GLN A 17 -14.41 -13.42 -1.50
CA GLN A 17 -14.25 -12.03 -1.94
C GLN A 17 -15.34 -11.65 -2.95
N PHE A 18 -15.70 -12.54 -3.88
CA PHE A 18 -16.82 -12.36 -4.82
C PHE A 18 -18.17 -12.28 -4.10
N PHE A 19 -18.40 -13.10 -3.07
CA PHE A 19 -19.61 -13.07 -2.25
C PHE A 19 -19.68 -11.83 -1.35
N VAL A 20 -18.57 -11.35 -0.79
CA VAL A 20 -18.49 -10.14 0.03
C VAL A 20 -18.64 -8.88 -0.83
N GLU A 21 -17.99 -8.83 -2.00
CA GLU A 21 -18.22 -7.77 -2.99
C GLU A 21 -19.65 -7.78 -3.55
N GLY A 22 -20.21 -8.97 -3.79
CA GLY A 22 -21.61 -9.15 -4.19
C GLY A 22 -22.61 -8.77 -3.10
N ALA A 23 -22.33 -9.10 -1.84
CA ALA A 23 -23.15 -8.70 -0.68
C ALA A 23 -23.09 -7.19 -0.43
N ASN A 24 -21.94 -6.55 -0.65
CA ASN A 24 -21.81 -5.09 -0.59
C ASN A 24 -22.53 -4.40 -1.77
N ALA A 25 -22.50 -4.98 -2.97
CA ALA A 25 -23.30 -4.48 -4.10
C ALA A 25 -24.81 -4.61 -3.84
N LEU A 26 -25.24 -5.72 -3.20
CA LEU A 26 -26.63 -5.95 -2.82
C LEU A 26 -27.10 -5.05 -1.66
N SER A 27 -26.23 -4.71 -0.70
CA SER A 27 -26.57 -3.77 0.39
C SER A 27 -26.70 -2.32 -0.11
N HIS A 28 -25.90 -1.93 -1.10
CA HIS A 28 -26.07 -0.64 -1.79
C HIS A 28 -27.38 -0.60 -2.60
N LEU A 29 -27.75 -1.69 -3.29
CA LEU A 29 -29.01 -1.78 -4.02
C LEU A 29 -30.23 -1.77 -3.08
N SER A 30 -30.19 -2.45 -1.93
CA SER A 30 -31.30 -2.44 -0.96
C SER A 30 -31.48 -1.06 -0.31
N ALA A 31 -30.39 -0.38 0.05
CA ALA A 31 -30.43 0.98 0.59
C ALA A 31 -30.96 1.99 -0.44
N VAL A 32 -30.58 1.87 -1.72
CA VAL A 32 -31.13 2.68 -2.80
C VAL A 32 -32.62 2.41 -3.01
N THR A 33 -33.03 1.14 -2.96
CA THR A 33 -34.45 0.75 -3.11
C THR A 33 -35.30 1.27 -1.94
N GLU A 34 -34.79 1.22 -0.71
CA GLU A 34 -35.46 1.76 0.48
C GLU A 34 -35.57 3.29 0.43
N THR A 35 -34.52 3.97 -0.06
CA THR A 35 -34.51 5.43 -0.25
C THR A 35 -35.52 5.86 -1.31
N ILE A 36 -35.60 5.14 -2.44
CA ILE A 36 -36.59 5.38 -3.50
C ILE A 36 -38.01 5.16 -2.98
N ASN A 37 -38.24 4.10 -2.20
CA ASN A 37 -39.56 3.83 -1.63
C ASN A 37 -39.98 4.90 -0.61
N ARG A 38 -39.07 5.41 0.22
CA ARG A 38 -39.33 6.52 1.15
C ARG A 38 -39.63 7.84 0.42
N MET A 39 -38.95 8.11 -0.71
CA MET A 39 -39.26 9.28 -1.54
C MET A 39 -40.65 9.19 -2.18
N LYS A 40 -41.10 8.01 -2.63
CA LYS A 40 -42.47 7.82 -3.13
C LYS A 40 -43.53 8.16 -2.08
N THR A 41 -43.32 7.81 -0.82
CA THR A 41 -44.27 8.09 0.27
C THR A 41 -44.41 9.60 0.54
N LEU A 42 -43.37 10.39 0.28
CA LEU A 42 -43.38 11.84 0.47
C LEU A 42 -44.00 12.61 -0.71
N LEU A 43 -44.12 11.99 -1.88
CA LEU A 43 -44.70 12.59 -3.09
C LEU A 43 -46.24 12.45 -3.18
N HIS A 44 -46.88 11.78 -2.22
CA HIS A 44 -48.35 11.62 -2.15
C HIS A 44 -49.04 12.43 -1.04
N ALA A 45 -48.32 13.32 -0.36
CA ALA A 45 -48.92 14.25 0.59
C ALA A 45 -49.33 15.54 -0.16
N ASP A 46 -50.62 15.67 -0.48
CA ASP A 46 -51.23 16.85 -1.09
C ASP A 46 -51.04 18.10 -0.19
N ALA A 47 -50.58 19.22 -0.79
CA ALA A 47 -50.62 20.55 -0.16
C ALA A 47 -50.92 21.66 -1.21
N PRO A 48 -51.60 22.74 -0.81
CA PRO A 48 -52.43 23.57 -1.69
C PRO A 48 -51.66 24.63 -2.50
N ARG A 49 -52.28 25.08 -3.59
CA ARG A 49 -51.79 26.09 -4.55
C ARG A 49 -51.86 27.50 -3.95
N GLY A 50 -50.75 28.26 -4.02
CA GLY A 50 -50.73 29.67 -3.67
C GLY A 50 -49.52 30.44 -4.21
N MET A 51 -49.79 31.30 -5.20
CA MET A 51 -49.06 32.46 -5.75
C MET A 51 -47.56 32.39 -6.09
N ALA A 52 -47.30 32.84 -7.33
CA ALA A 52 -46.03 32.89 -8.03
C ALA A 52 -44.95 33.73 -7.32
N ASN A 53 -44.02 33.02 -6.70
CA ASN A 53 -42.63 33.43 -6.64
C ASN A 53 -41.85 32.33 -7.36
N ARG A 54 -40.95 32.68 -8.30
CA ARG A 54 -40.13 31.72 -9.08
C ARG A 54 -39.03 31.09 -8.20
N GLY A 55 -39.42 30.46 -7.10
CA GLY A 55 -38.55 29.60 -6.30
C GLY A 55 -38.53 28.20 -6.88
N PHE A 56 -37.38 27.53 -6.80
CA PHE A 56 -37.26 26.11 -7.10
C PHE A 56 -38.31 25.33 -6.29
N THR A 57 -39.09 24.50 -6.96
CA THR A 57 -40.02 23.61 -6.28
C THR A 57 -39.23 22.54 -5.51
N LEU A 58 -39.75 22.11 -4.36
CA LEU A 58 -39.13 21.05 -3.56
C LEU A 58 -38.94 19.74 -4.37
N ILE A 59 -39.83 19.50 -5.33
CA ILE A 59 -39.79 18.35 -6.24
C ILE A 59 -38.61 18.47 -7.22
N GLU A 60 -38.37 19.64 -7.81
CA GLU A 60 -37.23 19.85 -8.73
C GLU A 60 -35.89 19.60 -8.02
N LEU A 61 -35.73 20.09 -6.78
CA LEU A 61 -34.52 19.84 -6.00
C LEU A 61 -34.35 18.34 -5.66
N LEU A 62 -35.46 17.66 -5.33
CA LEU A 62 -35.46 16.24 -4.97
C LEU A 62 -35.11 15.33 -6.15
N VAL A 63 -35.57 15.64 -7.36
CA VAL A 63 -35.21 14.89 -8.58
C VAL A 63 -33.72 15.05 -8.90
N VAL A 64 -33.15 16.26 -8.73
CA VAL A 64 -31.73 16.51 -9.01
C VAL A 64 -30.83 15.70 -8.07
N ILE A 65 -31.09 15.72 -6.75
CA ILE A 65 -30.30 14.93 -5.81
C ILE A 65 -30.46 13.41 -6.04
N ALA A 66 -31.64 12.96 -6.49
CA ALA A 66 -31.87 11.56 -6.83
C ALA A 66 -31.01 11.13 -8.04
N ILE A 67 -30.92 11.97 -9.08
CA ILE A 67 -30.05 11.69 -10.24
C ILE A 67 -28.57 11.69 -9.81
N ILE A 68 -28.13 12.67 -9.01
CA ILE A 68 -26.75 12.71 -8.49
C ILE A 68 -26.42 11.45 -7.67
N ALA A 69 -27.35 10.97 -6.83
CA ALA A 69 -27.16 9.77 -6.03
C ALA A 69 -27.00 8.51 -6.89
N ILE A 70 -27.80 8.37 -7.96
CA ILE A 70 -27.69 7.25 -8.91
C ILE A 70 -26.32 7.29 -9.59
N LEU A 71 -25.92 8.44 -10.13
CA LEU A 71 -24.62 8.60 -10.80
C LEU A 71 -23.45 8.34 -9.84
N ALA A 72 -23.51 8.87 -8.62
CA ALA A 72 -22.47 8.68 -7.61
C ALA A 72 -22.34 7.21 -7.21
N SER A 73 -23.44 6.46 -7.07
CA SER A 73 -23.40 5.04 -6.69
C SER A 73 -22.69 4.15 -7.71
N LEU A 74 -22.74 4.52 -9.00
CA LEU A 74 -21.99 3.84 -10.07
C LEU A 74 -20.51 4.27 -10.12
N LEU A 75 -20.20 5.50 -9.71
CA LEU A 75 -18.84 6.05 -9.75
C LEU A 75 -17.98 5.62 -8.55
N LEU A 76 -18.58 5.45 -7.35
CA LEU A 76 -17.82 5.11 -6.14
C LEU A 76 -17.02 3.80 -6.26
N PRO A 77 -17.57 2.68 -6.76
CA PRO A 77 -16.79 1.45 -6.93
C PRO A 77 -15.68 1.59 -7.97
N ALA A 78 -15.95 2.34 -9.05
CA ALA A 78 -14.97 2.59 -10.10
C ALA A 78 -13.81 3.47 -9.60
N LEU A 79 -14.11 4.52 -8.83
CA LEU A 79 -13.11 5.41 -8.23
C LEU A 79 -12.24 4.68 -7.21
N GLY A 80 -12.82 3.79 -6.40
CA GLY A 80 -12.07 2.94 -5.47
C GLY A 80 -11.02 2.09 -6.19
N LYS A 81 -11.42 1.40 -7.27
CA LYS A 81 -10.51 0.60 -8.11
C LYS A 81 -9.45 1.46 -8.79
N ALA A 82 -9.83 2.61 -9.33
CA ALA A 82 -8.91 3.55 -9.96
C ALA A 82 -7.84 4.08 -8.98
N LYS A 83 -8.26 4.44 -7.75
CA LYS A 83 -7.34 4.88 -6.69
C LYS A 83 -6.35 3.79 -6.29
N ALA A 84 -6.82 2.55 -6.09
CA ALA A 84 -5.96 1.43 -5.77
C ALA A 84 -4.90 1.17 -6.87
N LYS A 85 -5.32 1.27 -8.15
CA LYS A 85 -4.39 1.16 -9.29
C LYS A 85 -3.39 2.32 -9.35
N ALA A 86 -3.82 3.55 -9.08
CA ALA A 86 -2.93 4.69 -9.01
C ALA A 86 -1.88 4.55 -7.90
N HIS A 87 -2.26 4.02 -6.73
CA HIS A 87 -1.30 3.72 -5.67
C HIS A 87 -0.34 2.59 -6.09
N GLN A 88 -0.83 1.50 -6.69
CA GLN A 88 0.02 0.42 -7.20
C GLN A 88 1.09 0.94 -8.18
N ILE A 89 0.70 1.79 -9.14
CA ILE A 89 1.63 2.41 -10.10
C ILE A 89 2.65 3.30 -9.38
N SER A 90 2.21 4.05 -8.38
CA SER A 90 3.10 4.90 -7.58
C SER A 90 4.13 4.07 -6.81
N CYS A 91 3.73 2.96 -6.19
CA CYS A 91 4.64 2.06 -5.48
C CYS A 91 5.67 1.45 -6.44
N LEU A 92 5.23 0.97 -7.62
CA LEU A 92 6.14 0.45 -8.63
C LEU A 92 7.15 1.50 -9.11
N ASN A 93 6.71 2.75 -9.29
CA ASN A 93 7.61 3.84 -9.68
C ASN A 93 8.63 4.19 -8.59
N ASN A 94 8.21 4.13 -7.32
CA ASN A 94 9.11 4.31 -6.18
C ASN A 94 10.17 3.20 -6.14
N TYR A 95 9.78 1.94 -6.33
CA TYR A 95 10.70 0.80 -6.35
C TYR A 95 11.63 0.81 -7.55
N ARG A 96 11.16 1.28 -8.70
CA ARG A 96 12.03 1.54 -9.85
C ARG A 96 13.09 2.59 -9.55
N GLN A 97 12.74 3.67 -8.85
CA GLN A 97 13.72 4.68 -8.44
C GLN A 97 14.75 4.10 -7.46
N LEU A 98 14.31 3.27 -6.49
CA LEU A 98 15.22 2.55 -5.60
C LEU A 98 16.13 1.57 -6.36
N GLN A 99 15.61 0.84 -7.33
CA GLN A 99 16.39 -0.06 -8.20
C GLN A 99 17.49 0.70 -8.94
N VAL A 100 17.18 1.89 -9.46
CA VAL A 100 18.16 2.76 -10.11
C VAL A 100 19.24 3.22 -9.11
N CYS A 101 18.86 3.60 -7.89
CA CYS A 101 19.82 3.94 -6.83
C CYS A 101 20.74 2.76 -6.48
N TRP A 102 20.18 1.56 -6.42
CA TRP A 102 20.92 0.34 -6.16
C TRP A 102 21.94 0.03 -7.26
N HIS A 103 21.57 0.16 -8.54
CA HIS A 103 22.52 -0.03 -9.64
C HIS A 103 23.64 1.02 -9.63
N MET A 104 23.31 2.29 -9.38
CA MET A 104 24.35 3.33 -9.26
C MET A 104 25.31 3.06 -8.09
N TYR A 105 24.80 2.49 -6.98
CA TYR A 105 25.67 2.02 -5.90
C TYR A 105 26.63 0.93 -6.38
N VAL A 106 26.12 -0.08 -7.08
CA VAL A 106 26.94 -1.18 -7.60
C VAL A 106 28.04 -0.66 -8.52
N ASP A 107 27.71 0.27 -9.41
CA ASP A 107 28.65 0.87 -10.36
C ASP A 107 29.77 1.66 -9.64
N ASP A 108 29.42 2.43 -8.60
CA ASP A 108 30.38 3.23 -7.83
C ASP A 108 31.24 2.42 -6.84
N ASN A 109 30.85 1.17 -6.53
CA ASN A 109 31.48 0.35 -5.50
C ASN A 109 32.08 -0.95 -6.07
N ASP A 110 32.69 -0.89 -7.26
CA ASP A 110 33.40 -2.01 -7.90
C ASP A 110 32.55 -3.29 -8.05
N GLY A 111 31.25 -3.11 -8.31
CA GLY A 111 30.29 -4.20 -8.47
C GLY A 111 29.80 -4.81 -7.16
N ASN A 112 30.21 -4.29 -5.99
CA ASN A 112 29.73 -4.77 -4.70
C ASN A 112 28.28 -4.32 -4.46
N LEU A 113 27.47 -5.24 -3.97
CA LEU A 113 26.09 -4.95 -3.58
C LEU A 113 26.07 -4.20 -2.24
N PRO A 114 25.13 -3.27 -2.00
CA PRO A 114 24.97 -2.66 -0.69
C PRO A 114 24.59 -3.74 0.34
N HIS A 115 25.09 -3.63 1.57
CA HIS A 115 24.71 -4.58 2.62
C HIS A 115 23.19 -4.47 2.87
N ASN A 116 22.48 -5.59 2.85
CA ASN A 116 21.05 -5.61 3.14
C ASN A 116 20.81 -5.56 4.64
N ALA A 117 21.50 -6.43 5.39
CA ALA A 117 21.34 -6.55 6.82
C ALA A 117 22.69 -6.49 7.55
N SER A 118 22.64 -5.84 8.72
CA SER A 118 23.56 -6.10 9.83
C SER A 118 22.70 -6.26 11.07
N LEU A 119 21.83 -7.27 11.04
CA LEU A 119 20.83 -7.53 12.07
C LEU A 119 21.54 -7.96 13.35
N SER A 120 21.50 -7.10 14.36
CA SER A 120 21.67 -7.54 15.75
C SER A 120 20.31 -7.92 16.33
N GLY A 121 20.25 -8.83 17.29
CA GLY A 121 19.05 -9.04 18.13
C GLY A 121 18.17 -10.24 17.79
N SER A 122 17.45 -10.73 18.82
CA SER A 122 16.58 -11.90 18.79
C SER A 122 15.08 -11.55 18.80
N SER A 123 14.74 -10.29 18.53
CA SER A 123 13.38 -9.77 18.56
C SER A 123 13.16 -8.71 17.49
N ARG A 124 11.90 -8.52 17.09
CA ARG A 124 11.47 -7.53 16.09
C ARG A 124 11.89 -6.09 16.42
N ASP A 125 12.10 -5.75 17.70
CA ASP A 125 12.61 -4.44 18.14
C ASP A 125 14.15 -4.36 18.05
N GLY A 126 14.83 -5.50 18.18
CA GLY A 126 16.28 -5.60 18.14
C GLY A 126 16.87 -5.62 16.75
N TRP A 127 16.11 -6.10 15.74
CA TRP A 127 16.47 -6.20 14.32
C TRP A 127 16.75 -4.83 13.69
N ALA A 128 17.85 -4.20 14.09
CA ALA A 128 18.28 -2.92 13.59
C ALA A 128 19.49 -3.10 12.69
N ALA A 129 19.47 -2.46 11.52
CA ALA A 129 20.65 -2.37 10.67
C ALA A 129 21.61 -1.34 11.28
N THR A 130 22.83 -1.76 11.61
CA THR A 130 23.73 -0.99 12.49
C THR A 130 24.91 -0.30 11.78
N LYS A 131 25.30 -0.68 10.54
CA LYS A 131 26.38 -0.02 9.77
C LYS A 131 26.28 -0.22 8.25
N GLN A 132 26.50 0.84 7.47
CA GLN A 132 26.75 0.87 6.00
C GLN A 132 25.85 -0.06 5.16
N THR A 133 24.59 -0.20 5.57
CA THR A 133 23.55 -0.92 4.84
C THR A 133 22.78 0.01 3.90
N TRP A 134 22.02 -0.58 2.98
CA TRP A 134 21.13 0.17 2.09
C TRP A 134 20.18 1.09 2.85
N ILE A 135 19.78 0.69 4.06
CA ILE A 135 19.03 1.46 5.04
C ILE A 135 19.48 1.12 6.45
N VAL A 136 19.47 2.10 7.36
CA VAL A 136 19.79 1.92 8.79
C VAL A 136 18.46 1.84 9.57
N GLY A 137 18.49 1.54 10.88
CA GLY A 137 17.31 1.68 11.74
C GLY A 137 16.44 0.44 11.76
N ASN A 138 15.12 0.60 11.98
CA ASN A 138 14.11 -0.47 11.99
C ASN A 138 12.73 0.09 11.63
N ALA A 139 12.18 -0.31 10.48
CA ALA A 139 10.91 0.24 9.99
C ALA A 139 9.72 0.07 10.93
N TRP A 140 9.74 -0.94 11.80
CA TRP A 140 8.67 -1.16 12.76
C TRP A 140 8.72 -0.18 13.94
N SER A 141 9.91 0.25 14.37
CA SER A 141 10.09 1.10 15.56
C SER A 141 10.52 2.54 15.26
N ASP A 142 11.00 2.82 14.05
CA ASP A 142 11.46 4.14 13.61
C ASP A 142 10.32 5.17 13.62
N THR A 143 10.50 6.24 14.40
CA THR A 143 9.51 7.32 14.54
C THR A 143 9.76 8.50 13.61
N ASN A 144 10.85 8.47 12.86
CA ASN A 144 11.24 9.50 11.90
C ASN A 144 11.97 8.86 10.69
N ALA A 145 12.39 9.68 9.73
CA ALA A 145 13.06 9.23 8.52
C ALA A 145 14.60 9.32 8.57
N ASP A 146 15.21 9.59 9.72
CA ASP A 146 16.66 9.82 9.81
C ASP A 146 17.46 8.58 9.44
N ASN A 147 16.95 7.41 9.80
CA ASN A 147 17.53 6.12 9.47
C ASN A 147 17.50 5.81 7.96
N ILE A 148 16.50 6.32 7.23
CA ILE A 148 16.47 6.30 5.76
C ILE A 148 17.58 7.18 5.19
N ARG A 149 17.73 8.40 5.74
CA ARG A 149 18.74 9.38 5.29
C ARG A 149 20.18 8.89 5.49
N ASN A 150 20.39 8.04 6.49
CA ASN A 150 21.69 7.46 6.80
C ASN A 150 22.02 6.21 5.98
N GLY A 151 21.10 5.72 5.14
CA GLY A 151 21.31 4.57 4.26
C GLY A 151 22.22 4.90 3.06
N VAL A 152 23.01 3.93 2.60
CA VAL A 152 23.99 4.17 1.52
C VAL A 152 23.34 4.49 0.16
N LEU A 153 22.07 4.15 -0.03
CA LEU A 153 21.34 4.45 -1.26
C LEU A 153 20.80 5.90 -1.29
N PHE A 154 20.65 6.54 -0.13
CA PHE A 154 20.03 7.87 -0.04
C PHE A 154 20.84 8.96 -0.76
N LYS A 155 22.17 8.79 -0.89
CA LYS A 155 23.03 9.72 -1.62
C LYS A 155 22.70 9.82 -3.12
N TYR A 156 22.02 8.80 -3.67
CA TYR A 156 21.64 8.74 -5.08
C TYR A 156 20.24 9.30 -5.35
N ASN A 157 19.37 9.31 -4.34
CA ASN A 157 18.05 9.92 -4.37
C ASN A 157 17.65 10.30 -2.94
N ASP A 158 17.58 11.61 -2.68
CA ASP A 158 17.32 12.20 -1.37
C ASP A 158 15.82 12.25 -1.00
N SER A 159 14.97 11.61 -1.80
CA SER A 159 13.54 11.54 -1.57
C SER A 159 13.18 10.37 -0.65
N VAL A 160 12.86 10.67 0.61
CA VAL A 160 12.33 9.68 1.57
C VAL A 160 11.06 8.97 1.05
N LYS A 161 10.29 9.63 0.17
CA LYS A 161 9.01 9.09 -0.32
C LYS A 161 9.17 7.82 -1.15
N ILE A 162 10.33 7.55 -1.73
CA ILE A 162 10.55 6.36 -2.56
C ILE A 162 10.64 5.07 -1.72
N TYR A 163 10.84 5.17 -0.40
CA TYR A 163 10.91 4.03 0.52
C TYR A 163 9.54 3.55 1.01
N LYS A 164 8.47 4.31 0.72
CA LYS A 164 7.11 4.04 1.18
C LYS A 164 6.16 3.85 0.00
N CYS A 165 5.35 2.80 0.06
CA CYS A 165 4.22 2.62 -0.85
C CYS A 165 3.02 3.44 -0.34
N PRO A 166 2.37 4.28 -1.17
CA PRO A 166 1.15 4.98 -0.75
C PRO A 166 -0.03 4.08 -0.37
N SER A 167 -0.03 2.82 -0.79
CA SER A 167 -1.03 1.83 -0.35
C SER A 167 -0.81 1.32 1.06
N ASP A 168 0.40 1.46 1.61
CA ASP A 168 0.73 0.99 2.95
C ASP A 168 0.23 1.99 4.00
N THR A 169 -0.76 1.54 4.78
CA THR A 169 -1.41 2.30 5.85
C THR A 169 -0.83 2.04 7.23
N SER A 170 0.27 1.31 7.31
CA SER A 170 0.76 0.74 8.55
C SER A 170 1.49 1.76 9.41
N THR A 171 1.48 1.51 10.71
CA THR A 171 1.96 2.46 11.72
C THR A 171 3.12 1.89 12.52
N VAL A 172 3.92 2.79 13.07
CA VAL A 172 5.03 2.46 13.96
C VAL A 172 4.48 1.72 15.16
N ARG A 173 5.09 0.56 15.46
CA ARG A 173 4.70 -0.38 16.50
C ARG A 173 3.26 -0.88 16.41
N ASP A 174 2.62 -0.74 15.24
CA ASP A 174 1.22 -1.09 14.99
C ASP A 174 0.24 -0.42 15.98
N ARG A 175 0.59 0.77 16.50
CA ARG A 175 -0.18 1.50 17.53
C ARG A 175 -1.18 2.52 16.97
N GLY A 176 -1.24 2.71 15.66
CA GLY A 176 -2.19 3.63 15.00
C GLY A 176 -1.85 5.12 15.10
N LYS A 177 -0.68 5.49 15.65
CA LYS A 177 -0.33 6.90 15.93
C LYS A 177 0.52 7.57 14.86
N ILE A 178 1.56 6.88 14.40
CA ILE A 178 2.58 7.43 13.50
C ILE A 178 2.64 6.53 12.27
N PRO A 179 2.38 7.02 11.06
CA PRO A 179 2.60 6.24 9.84
C PRO A 179 4.07 5.80 9.72
N ARG A 180 4.32 4.56 9.31
CA ARG A 180 5.71 4.13 9.04
C ARG A 180 6.27 4.88 7.84
N PHE A 181 7.59 5.03 7.81
CA PHE A 181 8.31 5.70 6.72
C PHE A 181 8.81 4.75 5.63
N ARG A 182 8.69 3.42 5.83
CA ARG A 182 9.12 2.37 4.90
C ARG A 182 8.05 1.28 4.74
N SER A 183 7.92 0.77 3.53
CA SER A 183 7.09 -0.40 3.14
C SER A 183 7.90 -1.51 2.47
N VAL A 184 9.09 -1.16 1.99
CA VAL A 184 9.90 -2.00 1.10
C VAL A 184 11.07 -2.60 1.86
N ALA A 185 11.37 -3.86 1.62
CA ALA A 185 12.60 -4.52 2.06
C ALA A 185 13.46 -4.91 0.86
N MET A 186 14.73 -5.20 1.11
CA MET A 186 15.63 -5.77 0.11
C MET A 186 15.64 -7.29 0.26
N ASN A 187 15.62 -8.00 -0.86
CA ASN A 187 15.69 -9.46 -0.93
C ASN A 187 16.91 -9.98 -0.17
N MET A 188 16.73 -11.00 0.67
CA MET A 188 17.79 -11.59 1.47
C MET A 188 18.93 -12.21 0.64
N HIS A 189 18.71 -12.52 -0.64
CA HIS A 189 19.79 -12.95 -1.52
C HIS A 189 20.72 -11.79 -1.91
N MET A 190 20.33 -10.54 -1.68
CA MET A 190 21.15 -9.36 -1.98
C MET A 190 21.97 -8.99 -0.75
N ASN A 191 23.15 -9.58 -0.58
CA ASN A 191 24.14 -9.23 0.44
C ASN A 191 23.57 -9.09 1.87
N HIS A 192 22.79 -10.08 2.31
CA HIS A 192 22.14 -10.08 3.62
C HIS A 192 23.09 -10.38 4.77
N ILE A 193 24.05 -11.29 4.58
CA ILE A 193 25.06 -11.61 5.60
C ILE A 193 26.41 -11.15 5.05
N PRO A 194 26.91 -9.94 5.40
CA PRO A 194 28.13 -9.39 4.82
C PRO A 194 29.39 -10.03 5.44
N LEU A 195 29.47 -11.36 5.40
CA LEU A 195 30.62 -12.15 5.84
C LEU A 195 31.27 -12.78 4.60
N PRO A 196 32.61 -12.74 4.47
CA PRO A 196 33.30 -13.36 3.34
C PRO A 196 33.07 -14.87 3.18
N SER A 197 32.58 -15.54 4.24
CA SER A 197 32.26 -16.96 4.25
C SER A 197 30.80 -17.26 3.89
N ASP A 198 29.94 -16.24 3.78
CA ASP A 198 28.56 -16.45 3.38
C ASP A 198 28.50 -16.93 1.92
N ARG A 199 27.62 -17.89 1.68
CA ARG A 199 27.32 -18.44 0.35
C ARG A 199 25.82 -18.46 0.08
N THR A 200 25.03 -17.90 0.99
CA THR A 200 23.57 -17.87 0.89
C THR A 200 23.06 -16.60 0.20
N SER A 201 23.87 -15.53 0.22
CA SER A 201 23.60 -14.29 -0.50
C SER A 201 24.68 -13.98 -1.53
N TRP A 202 24.29 -13.23 -2.57
CA TRP A 202 25.20 -12.61 -3.51
C TRP A 202 25.80 -11.36 -2.88
N HIS A 203 27.10 -11.19 -2.98
CA HIS A 203 27.83 -10.02 -2.50
C HIS A 203 28.24 -9.10 -3.66
N LYS A 204 28.33 -9.64 -4.87
CA LYS A 204 28.62 -8.89 -6.09
C LYS A 204 27.55 -9.06 -7.14
N TYR A 205 27.36 -8.03 -7.95
CA TYR A 205 26.42 -8.06 -9.08
C TYR A 205 26.73 -9.20 -10.07
N SER A 206 28.01 -9.49 -10.29
CA SER A 206 28.45 -10.58 -11.18
C SER A 206 28.10 -11.98 -10.68
N GLU A 207 27.71 -12.14 -9.42
CA GLU A 207 27.32 -13.44 -8.85
C GLU A 207 25.85 -13.78 -9.12
N ILE A 208 25.05 -12.80 -9.55
CA ILE A 208 23.65 -12.96 -9.92
C ILE A 208 23.58 -13.58 -11.32
N VAL A 209 23.67 -14.91 -11.39
CA VAL A 209 23.69 -15.67 -12.65
C VAL A 209 22.38 -16.42 -12.90
N ASP A 210 21.80 -17.01 -11.85
CA ASP A 210 20.55 -17.77 -11.91
C ASP A 210 19.65 -17.38 -10.71
N PRO A 211 18.58 -16.60 -10.92
CA PRO A 211 18.11 -16.05 -12.20
C PRO A 211 19.07 -14.98 -12.78
N PRO A 212 19.00 -14.67 -14.09
CA PRO A 212 19.78 -13.58 -14.67
C PRO A 212 19.41 -12.24 -13.99
N PRO A 213 20.31 -11.24 -13.97
CA PRO A 213 20.09 -10.00 -13.22
C PRO A 213 18.81 -9.24 -13.57
N SER A 214 18.32 -9.35 -14.80
CA SER A 214 17.05 -8.74 -15.24
C SER A 214 15.80 -9.38 -14.64
N GLU A 215 15.91 -10.62 -14.17
CA GLU A 215 14.84 -11.40 -13.55
C GLU A 215 15.01 -11.51 -12.02
N ALA A 216 16.19 -11.15 -11.50
CA ALA A 216 16.45 -11.05 -10.08
C ALA A 216 15.77 -9.81 -9.48
N PHE A 217 14.81 -10.03 -8.57
CA PHE A 217 14.19 -8.92 -7.84
C PHE A 217 15.05 -8.51 -6.64
N VAL A 218 15.35 -7.21 -6.53
CA VAL A 218 16.12 -6.64 -5.42
C VAL A 218 15.20 -6.16 -4.31
N PHE A 219 14.13 -5.43 -4.65
CA PHE A 219 13.22 -4.84 -3.67
C PHE A 219 11.87 -5.54 -3.68
N ILE A 220 11.32 -5.75 -2.48
CA ILE A 220 10.02 -6.38 -2.27
C ILE A 220 9.16 -5.49 -1.37
N ASP A 221 7.88 -5.36 -1.71
CA ASP A 221 6.88 -4.77 -0.83
C ASP A 221 6.52 -5.79 0.24
N GLU A 222 6.73 -5.46 1.51
CA GLU A 222 6.46 -6.39 2.60
C GLU A 222 5.10 -6.13 3.22
N HIS A 223 4.44 -7.22 3.60
CA HIS A 223 3.19 -7.13 4.32
C HIS A 223 3.42 -6.44 5.66
N GLU A 224 2.46 -5.62 6.09
CA GLU A 224 2.61 -4.77 7.25
C GLU A 224 2.99 -5.50 8.54
N GLY A 225 2.45 -6.70 8.74
CA GLY A 225 2.70 -7.53 9.92
C GLY A 225 4.04 -8.28 9.88
N SER A 226 4.67 -8.40 8.72
CA SER A 226 5.89 -9.19 8.50
C SER A 226 7.07 -8.33 8.05
N ILE A 227 6.96 -7.00 8.13
CA ILE A 227 8.06 -6.15 7.70
C ILE A 227 9.25 -6.39 8.63
N ASP A 228 10.29 -6.94 8.03
CA ASP A 228 11.58 -7.18 8.65
C ASP A 228 12.59 -6.18 8.03
N ASN A 229 13.80 -6.18 8.57
CA ASN A 229 14.86 -5.27 8.13
C ASN A 229 15.82 -5.95 7.17
#